data_AF-A0A2E0U7Z5-F1
#
_entry.id   AF-A0A2E0U7Z5-F1
#
_cell.length_a   1.000
_cell.length_b   1.000
_cell.length_c   1.000
_cell.angle_alpha   90.00
_cell.angle_beta   90.00
_cell.angle_gamma   90.00
#
_symmetry.space_group_name_H-M   'P 1'
#
loop_
_entity.id
_entity.type
_entity.pdbx_description
1 polymer ?
#
loop_
_entity_poly.entity_id
_entity_poly.type
_entity_poly.pdbx_seq_one_letter_code
_entity_poly.pdbx_strand_id
1 'polypeptide(L)'
;MQVSMSLVCLTRLTMSDHHSARCQCGGLVARCEGEPTGIVQCHCSACKRRTGSPFGLGAYFDRAKVEIRGVSQRFVRKADSGGDFI
;
A
#
# COMPACT_ATOMS: atom_id res chain seq x y z
N MET A 1 20.88 31.78 -21.29
CA MET A 1 19.72 31.50 -22.16
C MET A 1 19.64 29.99 -22.33
N GLN A 2 18.52 29.40 -21.93
CA GLN A 2 18.33 27.99 -21.54
C GLN A 2 18.85 26.95 -22.55
N VAL A 3 19.67 26.02 -22.04
CA VAL A 3 19.97 24.75 -22.67
C VAL A 3 18.76 23.83 -22.42
N SER A 4 17.99 23.59 -23.48
CA SER A 4 17.31 22.33 -23.78
C SER A 4 16.95 21.45 -22.57
N MET A 5 15.79 21.78 -21.99
CA MET A 5 14.85 20.89 -21.31
C MET A 5 15.09 19.41 -21.64
N SER A 6 15.79 18.70 -20.74
CA SER A 6 15.98 17.26 -20.81
C SER A 6 14.62 16.59 -21.01
N LEU A 7 14.49 15.95 -22.17
CA LEU A 7 13.46 15.01 -22.51
C LEU A 7 13.13 14.17 -21.29
N VAL A 8 11.94 14.41 -20.74
CA VAL A 8 10.92 13.39 -20.51
C VAL A 8 11.52 12.00 -20.71
N CYS A 9 12.09 11.45 -19.64
CA CYS A 9 12.52 10.07 -19.55
C CYS A 9 11.25 9.23 -19.68
N LEU A 10 10.87 8.99 -20.93
CA LEU A 10 9.75 8.21 -21.45
C LEU A 10 9.96 6.71 -21.23
N THR A 11 10.71 6.31 -20.22
CA THR A 11 10.68 4.93 -19.73
C THR A 11 9.66 4.86 -18.61
N ARG A 12 8.40 4.62 -19.02
CA ARG A 12 7.69 3.48 -18.42
C ARG A 12 8.65 2.30 -18.51
N LEU A 13 9.51 2.15 -17.51
CA LEU A 13 10.06 0.85 -17.20
C LEU A 13 8.82 0.03 -16.88
N THR A 14 8.42 -0.83 -17.81
CA THR A 14 7.62 -2.01 -17.46
C THR A 14 8.53 -2.88 -16.60
N MET A 15 8.84 -2.42 -15.38
CA MET A 15 9.06 -3.35 -14.30
C MET A 15 7.73 -4.07 -14.20
N SER A 16 7.77 -5.40 -14.22
CA SER A 16 6.63 -6.16 -13.78
C SER A 16 6.28 -5.63 -12.39
N ASP A 17 5.27 -4.73 -12.30
CA ASP A 17 5.02 -3.95 -11.09
C ASP A 17 4.51 -4.92 -10.03
N HIS A 18 5.47 -5.51 -9.33
CA HIS A 18 5.25 -6.51 -8.32
C HIS A 18 5.73 -5.93 -7.01
N HIS A 19 4.79 -5.60 -6.15
CA HIS A 19 5.09 -5.12 -4.81
C HIS A 19 5.09 -6.30 -3.86
N SER A 20 6.02 -6.31 -2.91
CA SER A 20 6.06 -7.32 -1.86
C SER A 20 6.01 -6.65 -0.49
N ALA A 21 5.26 -7.24 0.42
CA ALA A 21 5.22 -6.86 1.82
C ALA A 21 5.38 -8.11 2.69
N ARG A 22 6.10 -7.99 3.80
CA ARG A 22 6.33 -9.10 4.72
C ARG A 22 6.30 -8.60 6.15
N CYS A 23 5.70 -9.38 7.05
CA CYS A 23 5.80 -9.11 8.49
C CYS A 23 7.26 -9.26 8.92
N GLN A 24 7.73 -8.48 9.92
CA GLN A 24 9.12 -8.58 10.37
C GLN A 24 9.52 -9.97 10.86
N CYS A 25 8.59 -10.71 11.51
CA CYS A 25 8.82 -12.11 11.89
C CYS A 25 8.86 -13.07 10.69
N GLY A 26 8.37 -12.62 9.54
CA GLY A 26 8.43 -13.33 8.29
C GLY A 26 7.33 -14.36 8.03
N GLY A 27 6.44 -14.59 9.00
CA GLY A 27 5.35 -15.58 8.93
C GLY A 27 4.13 -15.16 8.10
N LEU A 28 4.13 -13.95 7.54
CA LEU A 28 3.09 -13.43 6.66
C LEU A 28 3.74 -12.62 5.53
N VAL A 29 3.38 -12.95 4.28
CA VAL A 29 3.88 -12.31 3.06
C VAL A 29 2.69 -11.96 2.17
N ALA A 30 2.73 -10.78 1.55
CA ALA A 30 1.82 -10.38 0.49
C ALA A 30 2.62 -10.06 -0.78
N ARG A 31 2.12 -10.53 -1.92
CA ARG A 31 2.62 -10.18 -3.26
C ARG A 31 1.47 -9.53 -4.03
N CYS A 32 1.70 -8.33 -4.54
CA CYS A 32 0.73 -7.56 -5.30
C CYS A 32 1.21 -7.40 -6.74
N GLU A 33 0.31 -7.46 -7.71
CA GLU A 33 0.61 -7.27 -9.12
C GLU A 33 -0.01 -5.98 -9.67
N GLY A 34 0.72 -5.31 -10.56
CA GLY A 34 0.38 -4.00 -11.10
C GLY A 34 0.51 -2.88 -10.06
N GLU A 35 0.14 -1.68 -10.51
CA GLU A 35 0.15 -0.48 -9.70
C GLU A 35 -0.94 -0.48 -8.61
N PRO A 36 -0.72 0.19 -7.47
CA PRO A 36 -1.76 0.44 -6.49
C PRO A 36 -2.93 1.20 -7.12
N THR A 37 -4.16 0.82 -6.77
CA THR A 37 -5.38 1.56 -7.14
C THR A 37 -5.48 2.89 -6.39
N GLY A 38 -4.73 3.05 -5.31
CA GLY A 38 -4.63 4.29 -4.57
C GLY A 38 -3.65 4.21 -3.41
N ILE A 39 -3.07 5.36 -3.06
CA ILE A 39 -2.24 5.53 -1.87
C ILE A 39 -2.96 6.52 -0.96
N VAL A 40 -3.19 6.12 0.29
CA VAL A 40 -3.92 6.95 1.27
C VAL A 40 -3.02 7.24 2.46
N GLN A 41 -2.98 8.52 2.82
CA GLN A 41 -2.47 8.98 4.11
C GLN A 41 -3.65 9.26 5.05
N CYS A 42 -3.65 8.64 6.22
CA CYS A 42 -4.72 8.77 7.21
C CYS A 42 -4.18 9.25 8.56
N HIS A 43 -4.83 10.25 9.13
CA HIS A 43 -4.45 10.90 10.38
C HIS A 43 -5.35 10.50 11.56
N CYS A 44 -6.30 9.57 11.38
CA CYS A 44 -7.19 9.12 12.47
C CYS A 44 -6.40 8.43 13.59
N SER A 45 -6.91 8.48 14.81
CA SER A 45 -6.24 7.92 16.00
C SER A 45 -6.00 6.42 15.91
N ALA A 46 -6.90 5.67 15.25
CA ALA A 46 -6.72 4.24 15.03
C ALA A 46 -5.54 3.93 14.10
N CYS A 47 -5.37 4.70 13.02
CA CYS A 47 -4.23 4.54 12.11
C CYS A 47 -2.91 4.92 12.79
N LYS A 48 -2.89 6.00 13.58
CA LYS A 48 -1.73 6.37 14.40
C LYS A 48 -1.36 5.27 15.39
N ARG A 49 -2.34 4.71 16.11
CA ARG A 49 -2.12 3.61 17.08
C ARG A 49 -1.59 2.34 16.41
N ARG A 50 -2.08 1.99 15.21
CA ARG A 50 -1.64 0.80 14.47
C ARG A 50 -0.18 0.90 14.03
N THR A 51 0.26 2.08 13.58
CA THR A 51 1.59 2.25 12.98
C THR A 51 2.63 2.84 13.94
N GLY A 52 2.20 3.46 15.04
CA GLY A 52 3.08 4.26 15.91
C GLY A 52 3.57 5.57 15.26
N SER A 53 3.10 5.90 14.06
CA SER A 53 3.49 7.07 13.28
C SER A 53 2.47 8.21 13.45
N PRO A 54 2.85 9.50 13.23
CA PRO A 54 1.90 10.62 13.19
C PRO A 54 0.75 10.44 12.19
N PHE A 55 0.94 9.58 11.18
CA PHE A 55 -0.09 9.17 10.22
C PHE A 55 0.15 7.72 9.75
N GLY A 56 -0.91 7.07 9.30
CA GLY A 56 -0.84 5.79 8.58
C GLY A 56 -0.73 6.02 7.08
N LEU A 57 0.13 5.24 6.41
CA LEU A 57 0.17 5.13 4.95
C LEU A 57 -0.30 3.73 4.54
N GLY A 58 -1.09 3.66 3.48
CA GLY A 58 -1.53 2.39 2.89
C GLY A 58 -1.60 2.49 1.38
N ALA A 59 -1.06 1.47 0.70
CA ALA A 59 -1.26 1.25 -0.72
C ALA A 59 -2.36 0.19 -0.88
N TYR A 60 -3.35 0.50 -1.73
CA TYR A 60 -4.48 -0.38 -2.01
C TYR A 60 -4.31 -1.00 -3.38
N PHE A 61 -4.65 -2.27 -3.49
CA PHE A 61 -4.58 -3.04 -4.72
C PHE A 61 -5.92 -3.75 -4.94
N ASP A 62 -6.21 -4.09 -6.19
CA ASP A 62 -7.32 -4.98 -6.50
C ASP A 62 -7.11 -6.33 -5.79
N ARG A 63 -8.14 -6.82 -5.10
CA ARG A 63 -8.10 -8.09 -4.36
C ARG A 63 -7.66 -9.26 -5.26
N ALA A 64 -8.05 -9.27 -6.53
CA ALA A 64 -7.69 -10.31 -7.49
C ALA A 64 -6.20 -10.30 -7.84
N LYS A 65 -5.51 -9.18 -7.62
CA LYS A 65 -4.07 -9.01 -7.88
C LYS A 65 -3.20 -9.14 -6.62
N VAL A 66 -3.77 -9.60 -5.51
CA VAL A 66 -3.03 -9.77 -4.24
C VAL A 66 -3.04 -11.23 -3.81
N GLU A 67 -1.85 -11.80 -3.70
CA GLU A 67 -1.61 -13.10 -3.08
C GLU A 67 -1.10 -12.90 -1.65
N ILE A 68 -1.70 -13.59 -0.68
CA ILE A 68 -1.27 -13.56 0.74
C ILE A 68 -0.93 -14.98 1.17
N ARG A 69 0.26 -15.16 1.77
CA ARG A 69 0.74 -16.45 2.30
C ARG A 69 1.14 -16.32 3.76
N GLY A 70 0.82 -17.33 4.55
CA GLY A 70 1.13 -17.40 5.98
C GLY A 70 -0.09 -17.31 6.88
N VAL A 71 0.13 -17.44 8.19
CA VAL A 71 -0.96 -17.40 9.18
C VAL A 71 -1.33 -15.95 9.48
N SER A 72 -2.62 -15.64 9.36
CA SER A 72 -3.17 -14.32 9.68
C SER A 72 -4.56 -14.46 10.28
N GLN A 73 -4.98 -13.46 11.05
CA GLN A 73 -6.35 -13.30 11.51
C GLN A 73 -6.90 -11.99 10.97
N ARG A 74 -8.13 -12.03 10.46
CA ARG A 74 -8.82 -10.83 9.99
C ARG A 74 -9.39 -10.08 11.19
N PHE A 75 -9.07 -8.80 11.28
CA PHE A 75 -9.65 -7.89 12.25
C PHE A 75 -10.43 -6.80 11.51
N VAL A 76 -11.65 -6.53 11.96
CA VAL A 76 -12.51 -5.49 11.40
C VAL A 76 -12.86 -4.52 12.51
N ARG A 77 -12.77 -3.22 12.22
CA ARG A 77 -13.20 -2.15 13.13
C ARG A 77 -14.15 -1.21 12.41
N LYS A 78 -14.90 -0.42 13.16
CA LYS A 78 -15.65 0.70 12.60
C LYS A 78 -14.72 1.88 12.30
N ALA A 79 -14.93 2.51 11.15
CA ALA A 79 -14.39 3.82 10.82
C ALA A 79 -15.28 4.92 11.41
N ASP A 80 -14.75 6.13 11.52
CA ASP A 80 -15.50 7.29 12.02
C ASP A 80 -16.71 7.64 11.13
N SER A 81 -16.68 7.23 9.86
CA SER A 81 -17.80 7.34 8.91
C SER A 81 -18.88 6.27 9.11
N GLY A 82 -18.73 5.35 10.07
CA GLY A 82 -19.64 4.23 10.32
C GLY A 82 -19.43 3.00 9.43
N GLY A 83 -18.60 3.12 8.39
CA GLY A 83 -18.21 2.00 7.53
C GLY A 83 -17.27 1.01 8.24
N ASP A 84 -17.17 -0.21 7.70
CA ASP A 84 -16.19 -1.19 8.16
C ASP A 84 -14.81 -0.87 7.57
N PHE A 85 -13.80 -0.84 8.44
CA PHE A 85 -12.40 -0.72 8.07
C PHE A 85 -11.72 -2.08 8.25
N ILE A 86 -11.26 -2.62 7.14
CA ILE A 86 -10.66 -3.96 6.99
C ILE A 86 -9.16 -3.87 6.69
#